data_AF-A0AA39GIX2-F1
#
_entry.id   AF-A0AA39GIX2-F1
#
_cell.length_a   1.000
_cell.length_b   1.000
_cell.length_c   1.000
_cell.angle_alpha   90.00
_cell.angle_beta   90.00
_cell.angle_gamma   90.00
#
_symmetry.space_group_name_H-M   'P 1'
#
loop_
_entity.id
_entity.type
_entity.pdbx_description
1 polymer ?
#
loop_
_entity_poly.entity_id
_entity_poly.type
_entity_poly.pdbx_seq_one_letter_code
_entity_poly.pdbx_strand_id
1 'polypeptide(L)'
;MATRVAARRLFSTTARRFQQQEQQELKRETKRNPELMILGGVMVFALGGAGLYFGRSPTSSTSESPVHIAKGGMPWDSDTLGKYKYHPGGDPSQAPRDAPSALNSVVIPNVTVPKEIHDQVNKWGKEGYP
;
A
#
# COMPACT_ATOMS: atom_id res chain seq x y z
N MET A 1 -38.01 -18.17 -34.91
CA MET A 1 -37.26 -17.46 -33.84
C MET A 1 -37.96 -16.18 -33.32
N ALA A 2 -39.29 -16.07 -33.34
CA ALA A 2 -39.99 -14.84 -32.88
C ALA A 2 -40.47 -14.89 -31.41
N THR A 3 -40.66 -16.09 -30.86
CA THR A 3 -41.31 -16.32 -29.55
C THR A 3 -40.46 -15.90 -28.34
N ARG A 4 -39.12 -15.95 -28.45
CA ARG A 4 -38.20 -15.61 -27.36
C ARG A 4 -38.05 -14.11 -27.10
N VAL A 5 -38.31 -13.26 -28.10
CA VAL A 5 -38.16 -11.80 -27.99
C VAL A 5 -39.41 -11.16 -27.36
N ALA A 6 -40.60 -11.66 -27.67
CA ALA A 6 -41.85 -11.20 -27.06
C ALA A 6 -41.91 -11.51 -25.55
N ALA A 7 -41.51 -12.73 -25.15
CA ALA A 7 -41.46 -13.13 -23.74
C ALA A 7 -40.52 -12.25 -22.91
N ARG A 8 -39.30 -11.98 -23.38
CA ARG A 8 -38.32 -11.14 -22.65
C ARG A 8 -38.80 -9.70 -22.39
N ARG A 9 -39.58 -9.13 -23.30
CA ARG A 9 -40.12 -7.76 -23.13
C ARG A 9 -41.29 -7.74 -22.15
N LEU A 10 -42.19 -8.72 -22.22
CA LEU A 10 -43.38 -8.83 -21.36
C LEU A 10 -43.06 -9.18 -19.91
N PHE A 11 -42.02 -9.99 -19.65
CA PHE A 11 -41.55 -10.25 -18.29
C PHE A 11 -40.71 -9.10 -17.69
N SER A 12 -40.10 -8.26 -18.52
CA SER A 12 -39.35 -7.08 -18.03
C SER A 12 -40.28 -5.96 -17.54
N THR A 13 -41.48 -5.84 -18.12
CA THR A 13 -42.45 -4.81 -17.74
C THR A 13 -43.18 -5.16 -16.45
N THR A 14 -43.47 -6.44 -16.21
CA THR A 14 -44.04 -6.91 -14.93
C THR A 14 -43.04 -6.81 -13.79
N ALA A 15 -41.78 -7.21 -13.99
CA ALA A 15 -40.74 -7.05 -12.96
C ALA A 15 -40.50 -5.58 -12.59
N ARG A 16 -40.45 -4.67 -13.58
CA ARG A 16 -40.34 -3.23 -13.31
C ARG A 16 -41.57 -2.67 -12.60
N ARG A 17 -42.78 -3.13 -12.94
CA ARG A 17 -44.01 -2.71 -12.24
C ARG A 17 -44.04 -3.20 -10.79
N PHE A 18 -43.63 -4.44 -10.54
CA PHE A 18 -43.50 -4.97 -9.18
C PHE A 18 -42.49 -4.16 -8.36
N GLN A 19 -41.30 -3.89 -8.90
CA GLN A 19 -40.33 -3.00 -8.23
C GLN A 19 -40.88 -1.58 -8.03
N GLN A 20 -41.67 -1.05 -8.96
CA GLN A 20 -42.29 0.26 -8.80
C GLN A 20 -43.36 0.27 -7.70
N GLN A 21 -44.18 -0.78 -7.60
CA GLN A 21 -45.17 -0.92 -6.52
C GLN A 21 -44.48 -1.07 -5.16
N GLU A 22 -43.46 -1.93 -5.08
CA GLU A 22 -42.67 -2.13 -3.87
C GLU A 22 -41.96 -0.83 -3.44
N GLN A 23 -41.38 -0.08 -4.37
CA GLN A 23 -40.81 1.25 -4.08
C GLN A 23 -41.86 2.26 -3.59
N GLN A 24 -43.09 2.19 -4.09
CA GLN A 24 -44.18 3.07 -3.64
C GLN A 24 -44.64 2.71 -2.23
N GLU A 25 -44.75 1.43 -1.92
CA GLU A 25 -45.07 0.93 -0.59
C GLU A 25 -43.98 1.29 0.41
N LEU A 26 -42.72 1.04 0.07
CA LEU A 26 -41.56 1.43 0.89
C LEU A 26 -41.51 2.95 1.12
N LYS A 27 -41.80 3.77 0.10
CA LYS A 27 -41.89 5.23 0.27
C LYS A 27 -43.05 5.63 1.19
N ARG A 28 -44.16 4.90 1.14
CA ARG A 28 -45.32 5.14 1.99
C ARG A 28 -45.02 4.78 3.45
N GLU A 29 -44.32 3.68 3.68
CA GLU A 29 -43.87 3.27 5.03
C GLU A 29 -42.80 4.20 5.60
N THR A 30 -41.80 4.59 4.81
CA THR A 30 -40.76 5.54 5.24
C THR A 30 -41.34 6.90 5.63
N LYS A 31 -42.39 7.38 4.95
CA LYS A 31 -43.08 8.63 5.32
C LYS A 31 -43.93 8.49 6.58
N ARG A 32 -44.41 7.28 6.87
CA ARG A 32 -45.27 6.99 8.02
C ARG A 32 -44.44 6.85 9.30
N ASN A 33 -43.22 6.33 9.19
CA ASN A 33 -42.35 6.01 10.33
C ASN A 33 -41.17 6.98 10.40
N PRO A 34 -41.19 8.00 11.29
CA PRO A 34 -40.11 8.98 11.40
C PRO A 34 -38.77 8.38 11.82
N GLU A 35 -38.78 7.25 12.53
CA GLU A 35 -37.58 6.51 12.95
C GLU A 35 -36.72 6.03 11.76
N LEU A 36 -37.37 5.66 10.65
CA LEU A 36 -36.66 5.21 9.44
C LEU A 36 -35.88 6.36 8.78
N MET A 37 -36.36 7.60 8.90
CA MET A 37 -35.62 8.77 8.42
C MET A 37 -34.37 9.02 9.26
N ILE A 38 -34.46 8.84 10.59
CA ILE A 38 -33.33 8.98 11.50
C ILE A 38 -32.30 7.89 11.22
N LEU A 39 -32.74 6.63 11.13
CA LEU A 39 -31.85 5.51 10.80
C LEU A 39 -31.18 5.70 9.44
N GLY A 40 -31.94 6.13 8.43
CA GLY A 40 -31.40 6.46 7.11
C GLY A 40 -30.35 7.58 7.16
N GLY A 41 -30.60 8.63 7.95
CA GLY A 41 -29.64 9.71 8.18
C GLY A 41 -28.34 9.22 8.81
N VAL A 42 -28.42 8.37 9.84
CA VAL A 42 -27.24 7.77 10.49
C VAL A 42 -26.44 6.90 9.52
N MET A 43 -27.12 6.09 8.70
CA MET A 43 -26.45 5.23 7.71
C MET A 43 -25.75 6.05 6.63
N VAL A 44 -26.40 7.10 6.11
CA VAL A 44 -25.77 8.01 5.14
C VAL A 44 -24.57 8.73 5.74
N PHE A 45 -24.67 9.16 7.01
CA PHE A 45 -23.55 9.82 7.69
C PHE A 45 -22.38 8.86 7.94
N ALA A 46 -22.66 7.62 8.36
CA ALA A 46 -21.65 6.60 8.59
C ALA A 46 -20.93 6.21 7.30
N LEU A 47 -21.67 5.89 6.24
CA LEU A 47 -21.10 5.47 4.96
C LEU A 47 -20.41 6.64 4.23
N GLY A 48 -21.00 7.84 4.28
CA GLY A 48 -20.38 9.05 3.74
C GLY A 48 -19.11 9.43 4.48
N GLY A 49 -19.12 9.35 5.82
CA GLY A 49 -17.95 9.58 6.66
C GLY A 49 -16.84 8.57 6.39
N ALA A 50 -17.17 7.28 6.32
CA ALA A 50 -16.21 6.24 5.95
C ALA A 50 -15.64 6.47 4.54
N GLY A 51 -16.49 6.79 3.57
CA GLY A 51 -16.06 7.10 2.20
C GLY A 51 -15.14 8.31 2.12
N LEU A 52 -15.44 9.39 2.84
CA LEU A 52 -14.58 10.57 2.94
C LEU A 52 -13.27 10.26 3.65
N TYR A 53 -13.29 9.45 4.70
CA TYR A 53 -12.09 9.04 5.43
C TYR A 53 -11.17 8.18 4.55
N PHE A 54 -11.68 7.12 3.95
CA PHE A 54 -10.91 6.24 3.07
C PHE A 54 -10.47 6.94 1.77
N GLY A 55 -11.23 7.93 1.29
CA GLY A 55 -10.82 8.78 0.18
C GLY A 55 -9.63 9.69 0.51
N ARG A 56 -9.53 10.17 1.76
CA ARG A 56 -8.41 11.00 2.23
C ARG A 56 -7.21 10.16 2.69
N SER A 57 -7.46 8.96 3.18
CA SER A 57 -6.46 8.02 3.70
C SER A 57 -6.51 6.72 2.89
N PRO A 58 -5.91 6.69 1.68
CA PRO A 58 -5.92 5.51 0.85
C PRO A 58 -5.26 4.35 1.60
N THR A 59 -5.99 3.24 1.72
CA THR A 59 -5.47 2.03 2.35
C THR A 59 -4.42 1.42 1.43
N SER A 60 -3.14 1.55 1.79
CA SER A 60 -2.05 0.85 1.10
C SER A 60 -2.09 -0.63 1.43
N SER A 61 -1.73 -1.48 0.46
CA SER A 61 -1.63 -2.94 0.67
C SER A 61 -0.46 -3.32 1.60
N THR A 62 0.46 -2.39 1.87
CA THR A 62 1.58 -2.57 2.80
C THR A 62 1.51 -1.51 3.91
N SER A 63 1.87 -1.92 5.14
CA SER A 63 1.94 -1.02 6.31
C SER A 63 3.27 -0.27 6.38
N GLU A 64 3.79 0.16 5.23
CA GLU A 64 5.03 0.92 5.14
C GLU A 64 4.71 2.42 5.15
N SER A 65 5.30 3.17 6.08
CA SER A 65 5.28 4.63 5.98
C SER A 65 6.25 5.06 4.87
N PRO A 66 5.85 5.95 3.95
CA PRO A 66 6.78 6.49 2.97
C PRO A 66 7.92 7.20 3.71
N VAL A 67 9.14 6.69 3.56
CA VAL A 67 10.31 7.27 4.20
C VAL A 67 10.72 8.52 3.42
N HIS A 68 10.67 9.68 4.06
CA HIS A 68 11.10 10.94 3.46
C HIS A 68 12.63 11.01 3.34
N ILE A 69 13.11 11.26 2.12
CA ILE A 69 14.52 11.55 1.84
C ILE A 69 14.85 12.91 2.45
N ALA A 70 15.96 12.99 3.18
CA ALA A 70 16.40 14.23 3.80
C ALA A 70 16.77 15.28 2.72
N LYS A 71 16.57 16.56 3.01
CA LYS A 71 16.93 17.66 2.09
C LYS A 71 18.45 17.65 1.82
N GLY A 72 18.85 17.53 0.56
CA GLY A 72 20.27 17.35 0.17
C GLY A 72 20.83 15.97 0.50
N GLY A 73 19.99 15.02 0.88
CA GLY A 73 20.38 13.66 1.22
C GLY A 73 20.73 12.79 0.01
N MET A 74 20.77 13.36 -1.20
CA MET A 74 21.21 12.63 -2.39
C MET A 74 22.74 12.61 -2.46
N PRO A 75 23.35 11.57 -3.07
CA PRO A 75 24.81 11.44 -3.08
C PRO A 75 25.54 12.54 -3.86
N TRP A 76 24.83 13.24 -4.74
CA TRP A 76 25.38 14.37 -5.49
C TRP A 76 25.24 15.71 -4.75
N ASP A 77 24.41 15.79 -3.72
CA ASP A 77 24.16 17.00 -2.93
C ASP A 77 24.89 16.98 -1.58
N SER A 78 25.24 15.81 -1.05
CA SER A 78 25.99 15.68 0.20
C SER A 78 26.92 14.47 0.21
N ASP A 79 27.88 14.49 1.15
CA ASP A 79 28.79 13.38 1.41
C ASP A 79 28.03 12.26 2.13
N THR A 80 27.40 11.37 1.35
CA THR A 80 26.63 10.22 1.84
C THR A 80 27.36 8.93 1.52
N LEU A 81 27.48 8.03 2.50
CA LEU A 81 28.04 6.70 2.27
C LEU A 81 27.04 5.76 1.58
N GLY A 82 25.74 6.02 1.75
CA GLY A 82 24.65 5.26 1.16
C GLY A 82 24.11 5.85 -0.14
N LYS A 83 23.08 5.22 -0.72
CA LYS A 83 22.39 5.73 -1.93
C LYS A 83 21.64 7.04 -1.68
N TYR A 84 21.19 7.27 -0.45
CA TYR A 84 20.53 8.49 -0.03
C TYR A 84 20.55 8.57 1.51
N LYS A 85 20.26 9.73 2.08
CA LYS A 85 19.97 9.91 3.51
C LYS A 85 18.47 10.04 3.73
N TYR A 86 17.99 9.45 4.80
CA TYR A 86 16.58 9.46 5.14
C TYR A 86 16.32 9.79 6.61
N HIS A 87 15.14 10.32 6.90
CA HIS A 87 14.68 10.51 8.26
C HIS A 87 14.10 9.20 8.82
N PRO A 88 14.65 8.63 9.90
CA PRO A 88 14.11 7.42 10.51
C PRO A 88 12.62 7.59 10.86
N GLY A 89 11.78 6.62 10.46
CA GLY A 89 10.33 6.68 10.69
C GLY A 89 9.61 7.83 9.96
N GLY A 90 10.27 8.50 9.01
CA GLY A 90 9.70 9.66 8.31
C GLY A 90 9.61 10.94 9.16
N ASP A 91 10.24 10.96 10.35
CA ASP A 91 10.21 12.10 11.28
C ASP A 91 11.33 13.12 10.95
N PRO A 92 10.99 14.32 10.44
CA PRO A 92 11.97 15.33 10.06
C PRO A 92 12.79 15.87 11.24
N SER A 93 12.32 15.68 12.48
CA SER A 93 13.04 16.13 13.68
C SER A 93 14.24 15.26 14.02
N GLN A 94 14.27 14.01 13.53
CA GLN A 94 15.37 13.09 13.78
C GLN A 94 16.52 13.30 12.80
N ALA A 95 17.75 13.06 13.28
CA ALA A 95 18.94 13.16 12.45
C ALA A 95 18.87 12.19 11.26
N PRO A 96 19.16 12.65 10.02
CA PRO A 96 19.18 11.79 8.84
C PRO A 96 20.19 10.65 8.99
N ARG A 97 19.79 9.44 8.57
CA ARG A 97 20.66 8.27 8.51
C ARG A 97 20.95 7.89 7.06
N ASP A 98 22.12 7.31 6.82
CA ASP A 98 22.46 6.76 5.51
C ASP A 98 21.60 5.52 5.21
N ALA A 99 21.14 5.44 3.97
CA ALA A 99 20.46 4.26 3.45
C ALA A 99 21.40 3.06 3.50
N PRO A 100 20.88 1.85 3.79
CA PRO A 100 21.68 0.63 3.74
C PRO A 100 22.31 0.45 2.36
N SER A 101 23.53 -0.10 2.33
CA SER A 101 24.25 -0.36 1.08
C SER A 101 23.48 -1.34 0.20
N ALA A 102 23.53 -1.13 -1.13
CA ALA A 102 22.92 -2.04 -2.09
C ALA A 102 23.57 -3.44 -2.09
N LEU A 103 24.83 -3.52 -1.64
CA LEU A 103 25.55 -4.77 -1.47
C LEU A 103 25.39 -5.24 -0.02
N ASN A 104 24.79 -6.42 0.15
CA ASN A 104 24.80 -7.12 1.42
C ASN A 104 26.09 -7.94 1.51
N SER A 105 27.03 -7.51 2.36
CA SER A 105 28.23 -8.29 2.68
C SER A 105 28.00 -9.03 4.00
N VAL A 106 27.88 -10.35 3.94
CA VAL A 106 27.83 -11.19 5.13
C VAL A 106 29.22 -11.73 5.37
N VAL A 107 29.91 -11.22 6.40
CA VAL A 107 31.20 -11.78 6.82
C VAL A 107 30.91 -13.05 7.60
N ILE A 108 31.13 -14.21 6.97
CA ILE A 108 31.00 -15.51 7.64
C ILE A 108 32.29 -15.76 8.42
N PRO A 109 32.25 -15.84 9.76
CA PRO A 109 33.46 -16.12 10.54
C PRO A 109 34.01 -17.51 10.20
N ASN A 110 35.33 -17.62 10.12
CA ASN A 110 36.08 -18.86 9.84
C ASN A 110 36.03 -19.40 8.40
N VAL A 111 35.59 -18.60 7.42
CA VAL A 111 35.66 -18.96 5.99
C VAL A 111 36.82 -18.26 5.29
N THR A 112 37.30 -17.14 5.83
CA THR A 112 38.58 -16.55 5.45
C THR A 112 39.69 -17.18 6.27
N VAL A 113 40.65 -17.79 5.58
CA VAL A 113 41.88 -18.29 6.19
C VAL A 113 42.64 -17.11 6.81
N PRO A 114 43.10 -17.18 8.08
CA PRO A 114 43.90 -16.13 8.70
C PRO A 114 45.08 -15.72 7.81
N LYS A 115 45.41 -14.42 7.79
CA LYS A 115 46.45 -13.86 6.89
C LYS A 115 47.77 -14.62 6.98
N GLU A 116 48.15 -15.08 8.16
CA GLU A 116 49.37 -15.87 8.40
C GLU A 116 49.38 -17.17 7.59
N ILE A 117 48.29 -17.95 7.66
CA ILE A 117 48.16 -19.21 6.90
C ILE A 117 48.02 -18.91 5.43
N HIS A 118 47.23 -17.89 5.05
CA HIS A 118 47.06 -17.47 3.67
C HIS A 118 48.42 -17.14 3.03
N ASP A 119 49.24 -16.33 3.69
CA ASP A 119 50.55 -15.94 3.16
C ASP A 119 51.54 -17.12 3.17
N GLN A 120 51.41 -18.07 4.11
CA GLN A 120 52.22 -19.29 4.11
C GLN A 120 51.87 -20.23 2.95
N VAL A 121 50.58 -20.50 2.71
CA VAL A 121 50.11 -21.45 1.68
C VAL A 121 49.95 -20.82 0.29
N ASN A 122 49.89 -19.49 0.20
CA ASN A 122 49.82 -18.79 -1.08
C ASN A 122 51.15 -18.93 -1.82
N LYS A 123 51.06 -19.38 -3.07
CA LYS A 123 52.20 -19.58 -3.98
C LYS A 123 52.48 -18.36 -4.85
N TRP A 124 51.49 -17.46 -5.00
CA TRP A 124 51.55 -16.32 -5.89
C TRP A 124 52.14 -15.09 -5.18
N GLY A 125 53.09 -14.40 -5.82
CA GLY A 125 53.71 -13.17 -5.29
C GLY A 125 54.89 -13.36 -4.34
N LYS A 126 55.50 -14.55 -4.28
CA LYS A 126 56.74 -14.83 -3.53
C LYS A 126 57.96 -14.77 -4.47
N GLU A 127 59.11 -14.33 -3.95
CA GLU A 127 60.36 -14.33 -4.73
C GLU A 127 60.70 -15.77 -5.19
N GLY A 128 60.81 -15.97 -6.50
CA GLY A 128 61.18 -17.25 -7.11
C GLY A 128 60.03 -18.08 -7.73
N TYR A 129 58.80 -17.57 -7.76
CA TYR A 129 57.69 -18.12 -8.57
C TYR A 129 57.26 -17.05 -9.59
N PRO A 130 56.92 -17.41 -10.85
CA PRO A 130 56.56 -16.42 -11.88
C PRO A 130 55.33 -15.59 -11.53
#